data_AF-A0A2H9R777-F1
#
_entry.id   AF-A0A2H9R777-F1
#
_cell.length_a   1.000
_cell.length_b   1.000
_cell.length_c   1.000
_cell.angle_alpha   90.00
_cell.angle_beta   90.00
_cell.angle_gamma   90.00
#
_symmetry.space_group_name_H-M   'P 1'
#
loop_
_entity.id
_entity.type
_entity.pdbx_description
1 polymer ?
#
loop_
_entity_poly.entity_id
_entity_poly.type
_entity_poly.pdbx_seq_one_letter_code
_entity_poly.pdbx_strand_id
1 'polypeptide(L)'
;MVQATDGNWYAYFANVDKAKVADSTQSATSGKGLDFGVFCSKDTSSSVFGISLSATSGFAVPRSDGLSGFTNGITSFNQCTGAPTSSSNLNNVVRNAQSINTNPNIPSGQIGLDSNAWPLIQLFSFGDVKIQYNAGGNPQSVTLEYDESTNISLTLDRSLYPQNSEVFLTVNDFQLNQDPTDEDSWTFNVNSPLATFYQAYDNSGSNSANGNAGLVNLNTYLSNLGFKDNGKLSIVLGNVMQLTSNDKQPDISVDDAIPGNSFSQIVTLVENGPNSGIFDSVDDSDVSVVRILANAPRGQTGQIEYNQKSTSVLTGSSTSTISINKSTLTVGEGTTSLTPGKKFPVTLIDSDQNINSESRDHLDVFRDTSLVPTLKIGNPTTLEKASDVQFHSSATALNAGDTANSSVSDKNSARLFIDTSNVAISTFKQLSLNLGISASSLRSLFIDSSLSNNDGTNWINYDLR
;
A
#
# COMPACT_ATOMS: atom_id res chain seq x y z
N MET A 1 -11.93 -33.70 -12.91
CA MET A 1 -11.44 -33.22 -11.60
C MET A 1 -10.49 -34.25 -11.04
N VAL A 2 -9.52 -33.85 -10.24
CA VAL A 2 -8.60 -34.72 -9.50
C VAL A 2 -8.79 -34.51 -8.00
N GLN A 3 -8.60 -35.56 -7.20
CA GLN A 3 -8.56 -35.41 -5.75
C GLN A 3 -7.18 -34.90 -5.30
N ALA A 4 -7.19 -33.85 -4.49
CA ALA A 4 -6.01 -33.29 -3.85
C ALA A 4 -5.67 -33.94 -2.50
N THR A 5 -4.51 -33.59 -1.94
CA THR A 5 -4.04 -34.07 -0.63
C THR A 5 -4.90 -33.64 0.56
N ASP A 6 -5.69 -32.57 0.40
CA ASP A 6 -6.64 -32.07 1.40
C ASP A 6 -8.00 -32.80 1.34
N GLY A 7 -8.19 -33.71 0.38
CA GLY A 7 -9.41 -34.48 0.17
C GLY A 7 -10.43 -33.81 -0.76
N ASN A 8 -10.24 -32.55 -1.13
CA ASN A 8 -11.09 -31.82 -2.05
C ASN A 8 -10.81 -32.21 -3.51
N TRP A 9 -11.74 -31.85 -4.40
CA TRP A 9 -11.63 -32.11 -5.83
C TRP A 9 -11.40 -30.82 -6.60
N TYR A 10 -10.41 -30.82 -7.48
CA TYR A 10 -10.01 -29.64 -8.25
C TYR A 10 -10.08 -29.92 -9.76
N ALA A 11 -10.41 -28.89 -10.52
CA ALA A 11 -10.25 -28.86 -11.98
C ALA A 11 -10.04 -27.43 -12.44
N TYR A 12 -9.16 -27.27 -13.42
CA TYR A 12 -8.94 -26.02 -14.12
C TYR A 12 -9.48 -26.15 -15.54
N PHE A 13 -10.14 -25.10 -16.00
CA PHE A 13 -10.70 -25.03 -17.35
C PHE A 13 -10.54 -23.61 -17.89
N ALA A 14 -10.32 -23.50 -19.19
CA ALA A 14 -10.21 -22.22 -19.87
C ALA A 14 -10.87 -22.28 -21.25
N ASN A 15 -11.27 -21.11 -21.75
CA ASN A 15 -11.71 -20.99 -23.14
C ASN A 15 -10.50 -21.21 -24.06
N VAL A 16 -10.63 -22.13 -25.02
CA VAL A 16 -9.53 -22.56 -25.89
C VAL A 16 -8.93 -21.40 -26.70
N ASP A 17 -9.74 -20.50 -27.24
CA ASP A 17 -9.26 -19.40 -28.08
C ASP A 17 -8.54 -18.36 -27.22
N LYS A 18 -9.08 -18.05 -26.03
CA LYS A 18 -8.47 -17.08 -25.11
C LYS A 18 -7.17 -17.58 -24.50
N ALA A 19 -7.12 -18.86 -24.11
CA ALA A 19 -5.89 -19.49 -23.65
C ALA A 19 -4.78 -19.45 -24.71
N LYS A 20 -5.11 -19.78 -25.97
CA LYS A 20 -4.14 -19.72 -27.08
C LYS A 20 -3.63 -18.31 -27.37
N VAL A 21 -4.50 -17.30 -27.29
CA VAL A 21 -4.12 -15.89 -27.47
C VAL A 21 -3.20 -15.44 -26.33
N ALA A 22 -3.56 -15.73 -25.08
CA ALA A 22 -2.75 -15.42 -23.91
C ALA A 22 -1.37 -16.07 -23.98
N ASP A 23 -1.32 -17.37 -24.23
CA ASP A 23 -0.08 -18.14 -24.36
C ASP A 23 0.79 -17.67 -25.52
N SER A 24 0.18 -17.19 -26.62
CA SER A 24 0.94 -16.65 -27.76
C SER A 24 1.73 -15.37 -27.45
N THR A 25 1.41 -14.69 -26.35
CA THR A 25 2.20 -13.56 -25.88
C THR A 25 3.58 -14.02 -25.39
N GLN A 26 3.70 -15.26 -24.92
CA GLN A 26 4.89 -15.80 -24.24
C GLN A 26 5.79 -16.59 -25.20
N SER A 27 6.34 -15.89 -26.18
CA SER A 27 7.19 -16.50 -27.22
C SER A 27 8.68 -16.52 -26.89
N ALA A 28 9.14 -15.74 -25.92
CA ALA A 28 10.57 -15.51 -25.67
C ALA A 28 11.14 -16.31 -24.50
N THR A 29 10.38 -16.49 -23.41
CA THR A 29 10.83 -17.21 -22.20
C THR A 29 9.67 -18.00 -21.62
N SER A 30 9.80 -19.33 -21.53
CA SER A 30 8.78 -20.19 -20.92
C SER A 30 8.69 -19.97 -19.42
N GLY A 31 7.50 -20.15 -18.83
CA GLY A 31 7.25 -19.95 -17.41
C GLY A 31 7.07 -18.49 -16.99
N LYS A 32 6.83 -17.57 -17.93
CA LYS A 32 6.70 -16.12 -17.67
C LYS A 32 5.47 -15.56 -18.35
N GLY A 33 5.00 -14.40 -17.89
CA GLY A 33 3.80 -13.75 -18.40
C GLY A 33 2.58 -14.70 -18.45
N LEU A 34 1.71 -14.59 -19.46
CA LEU A 34 0.49 -15.39 -19.55
C LEU A 34 0.73 -16.78 -20.18
N ASP A 35 1.64 -17.57 -19.60
CA ASP A 35 2.05 -18.90 -20.09
C ASP A 35 1.19 -20.01 -19.46
N PHE A 36 0.54 -20.84 -20.29
CA PHE A 36 -0.30 -21.96 -19.87
C PHE A 36 0.50 -23.28 -19.74
N GLY A 37 1.79 -23.26 -20.06
CA GLY A 37 2.68 -24.40 -20.20
C GLY A 37 2.79 -24.82 -21.66
N VAL A 38 2.42 -26.06 -21.98
CA VAL A 38 2.39 -26.54 -23.36
C VAL A 38 1.05 -27.18 -23.71
N PHE A 39 0.59 -27.00 -24.94
CA PHE A 39 -0.69 -27.54 -25.39
C PHE A 39 -0.58 -28.90 -26.08
N CYS A 40 -1.54 -29.76 -25.77
CA CYS A 40 -1.72 -31.07 -26.37
C CYS A 40 -3.14 -31.20 -26.95
N SER A 41 -3.25 -31.97 -28.04
CA SER A 41 -4.54 -32.31 -28.64
C SER A 41 -5.33 -33.25 -27.73
N LYS A 42 -6.67 -33.08 -27.72
CA LYS A 42 -7.63 -34.02 -27.12
C LYS A 42 -7.47 -35.46 -27.59
N ASP A 43 -6.86 -35.67 -28.77
CA ASP A 43 -6.63 -36.99 -29.37
C ASP A 43 -5.34 -37.66 -28.86
N THR A 44 -4.64 -37.05 -27.89
CA THR A 44 -3.49 -37.66 -27.22
C THR A 44 -3.88 -38.96 -26.52
N SER A 45 -3.09 -40.02 -26.70
CA SER A 45 -3.35 -41.33 -26.08
C SER A 45 -3.42 -41.21 -24.55
N SER A 46 -4.39 -41.89 -23.93
CA SER A 46 -4.51 -41.94 -22.47
C SER A 46 -3.30 -42.57 -21.79
N SER A 47 -2.48 -43.33 -22.51
CA SER A 47 -1.22 -43.88 -22.00
C SER A 47 -0.16 -42.81 -21.69
N VAL A 48 -0.29 -41.60 -22.24
CA VAL A 48 0.68 -40.49 -22.05
C VAL A 48 0.49 -39.82 -20.69
N PHE A 49 -0.77 -39.60 -20.28
CA PHE A 49 -1.11 -38.88 -19.04
C PHE A 49 -1.92 -39.71 -18.04
N GLY A 50 -2.16 -40.98 -18.35
CA GLY A 50 -2.94 -41.90 -17.51
C GLY A 50 -4.47 -41.75 -17.61
N ILE A 51 -4.97 -40.70 -18.26
CA ILE A 51 -6.41 -40.43 -18.42
C ILE A 51 -6.76 -40.05 -19.87
N SER A 52 -8.03 -40.23 -20.25
CA SER A 52 -8.55 -39.69 -21.52
C SER A 52 -9.02 -38.25 -21.35
N LEU A 53 -8.63 -37.38 -22.29
CA LEU A 53 -9.08 -35.99 -22.40
C LEU A 53 -9.84 -35.73 -23.70
N SER A 54 -10.36 -36.81 -24.33
CA SER A 54 -11.05 -36.75 -25.62
C SER A 54 -12.33 -35.88 -25.63
N ALA A 55 -12.85 -35.52 -24.46
CA ALA A 55 -14.02 -34.67 -24.30
C ALA A 55 -13.71 -33.16 -24.33
N THR A 56 -12.42 -32.77 -24.29
CA THR A 56 -12.00 -31.37 -24.35
C THR A 56 -11.76 -30.94 -25.81
N SER A 57 -11.54 -29.65 -26.05
CA SER A 57 -11.01 -29.14 -27.32
C SER A 57 -9.49 -29.27 -27.42
N GLY A 58 -8.83 -29.49 -26.29
CA GLY A 58 -7.39 -29.62 -26.09
C GLY A 58 -7.11 -29.48 -24.60
N PHE A 59 -5.84 -29.49 -24.20
CA PHE A 59 -5.47 -29.26 -22.81
C PHE A 59 -4.06 -28.71 -22.71
N ALA A 60 -3.81 -27.94 -21.65
CA ALA A 60 -2.49 -27.43 -21.31
C ALA A 60 -1.89 -28.27 -20.19
N VAL A 61 -0.59 -28.55 -20.28
CA VAL A 61 0.17 -29.22 -19.24
C VAL A 61 1.35 -28.34 -18.81
N PRO A 62 1.72 -28.36 -17.53
CA PRO A 62 2.69 -27.42 -16.96
C PRO A 62 4.14 -27.75 -17.31
N ARG A 63 4.41 -28.87 -17.98
CA ARG A 63 5.76 -29.42 -18.15
C ARG A 63 5.96 -29.91 -19.57
N SER A 64 7.10 -29.58 -20.17
CA SER A 64 7.47 -30.00 -21.52
C SER A 64 8.54 -31.09 -21.55
N ASP A 65 9.36 -31.23 -20.50
CA ASP A 65 10.47 -32.18 -20.47
C ASP A 65 9.98 -33.64 -20.51
N GLY A 66 10.49 -34.41 -21.47
CA GLY A 66 10.06 -35.80 -21.71
C GLY A 66 8.77 -35.91 -22.53
N LEU A 67 8.10 -34.79 -22.83
CA LEU A 67 7.03 -34.71 -23.81
C LEU A 67 7.56 -34.33 -25.19
N SER A 68 6.83 -34.73 -26.22
CA SER A 68 7.09 -34.39 -27.62
C SER A 68 5.77 -34.23 -28.37
N GLY A 69 5.79 -33.48 -29.47
CA GLY A 69 4.57 -33.23 -30.26
C GLY A 69 3.60 -32.24 -29.63
N PHE A 70 3.97 -31.56 -28.53
CA PHE A 70 3.22 -30.44 -28.00
C PHE A 70 3.33 -29.20 -28.91
N THR A 71 2.46 -28.23 -28.68
CA THR A 71 2.38 -26.96 -29.42
C THR A 71 2.14 -25.81 -28.46
N ASN A 72 2.47 -24.58 -28.85
CA ASN A 72 2.28 -23.38 -28.03
C ASN A 72 1.53 -22.28 -28.81
N GLY A 73 0.97 -21.32 -28.07
CA GLY A 73 0.28 -20.15 -28.59
C GLY A 73 -0.86 -20.50 -29.54
N ILE A 74 -0.90 -19.80 -30.69
CA ILE A 74 -1.99 -19.94 -31.66
C ILE A 74 -1.89 -21.18 -32.57
N THR A 75 -0.82 -21.96 -32.48
CA THR A 75 -0.62 -23.16 -33.31
C THR A 75 -1.74 -24.19 -33.07
N SER A 76 -2.11 -24.93 -34.12
CA SER A 76 -3.07 -26.03 -34.01
C SER A 76 -2.50 -27.15 -33.15
N PHE A 77 -3.32 -27.72 -32.25
CA PHE A 77 -2.86 -28.76 -31.34
C PHE A 77 -2.43 -30.04 -32.07
N ASN A 78 -1.32 -30.60 -31.61
CA ASN A 78 -0.83 -31.91 -32.04
C ASN A 78 -0.95 -32.91 -30.90
N GLN A 79 -0.94 -34.21 -31.23
CA GLN A 79 -0.93 -35.26 -30.22
C GLN A 79 0.41 -35.25 -29.49
N CYS A 80 0.36 -35.17 -28.17
CA CYS A 80 1.54 -35.32 -27.36
C CYS A 80 1.93 -36.80 -27.26
N THR A 81 3.24 -37.05 -27.19
CA THR A 81 3.82 -38.37 -26.94
C THR A 81 4.89 -38.26 -25.87
N GLY A 82 5.32 -39.40 -25.31
CA GLY A 82 6.26 -39.44 -24.19
C GLY A 82 5.57 -39.39 -22.84
N ALA A 83 6.25 -38.86 -21.83
CA ALA A 83 5.72 -38.63 -20.48
C ALA A 83 6.43 -37.44 -19.84
N PRO A 84 5.72 -36.56 -19.11
CA PRO A 84 6.35 -35.42 -18.45
C PRO A 84 7.26 -35.88 -17.29
N THR A 85 8.48 -35.36 -17.21
CA THR A 85 9.52 -35.87 -16.30
C THR A 85 10.17 -34.86 -15.36
N SER A 86 10.05 -33.56 -15.59
CA SER A 86 10.73 -32.55 -14.77
C SER A 86 9.90 -32.03 -13.60
N SER A 87 10.53 -31.31 -12.68
CA SER A 87 9.86 -30.58 -11.60
C SER A 87 9.56 -29.13 -11.96
N SER A 88 10.08 -28.62 -13.09
CA SER A 88 9.93 -27.22 -13.49
C SER A 88 8.51 -26.96 -14.00
N ASN A 89 7.77 -26.09 -13.30
CA ASN A 89 6.45 -25.64 -13.73
C ASN A 89 6.60 -24.48 -14.73
N LEU A 90 6.18 -24.68 -15.98
CA LEU A 90 6.10 -23.65 -17.02
C LEU A 90 4.76 -22.92 -17.02
N ASN A 91 3.75 -23.44 -16.33
CA ASN A 91 2.46 -22.77 -16.21
C ASN A 91 2.58 -21.60 -15.23
N ASN A 92 2.27 -20.39 -15.70
CA ASN A 92 2.30 -19.15 -14.93
C ASN A 92 0.90 -18.54 -14.70
N VAL A 93 -0.16 -19.26 -15.09
CA VAL A 93 -1.57 -18.90 -14.85
C VAL A 93 -2.28 -19.85 -13.87
N VAL A 94 -1.60 -20.91 -13.42
CA VAL A 94 -1.98 -21.74 -12.26
C VAL A 94 -0.70 -22.13 -11.53
N ARG A 95 -0.19 -21.23 -10.70
CA ARG A 95 1.13 -21.33 -10.05
C ARG A 95 1.11 -22.18 -8.79
N ASN A 96 0.08 -22.01 -7.95
CA ASN A 96 0.01 -22.60 -6.61
C ASN A 96 -1.12 -23.65 -6.49
N ALA A 97 -1.26 -24.50 -7.51
CA ALA A 97 -2.26 -25.57 -7.48
C ALA A 97 -2.04 -26.54 -6.30
N GLN A 98 -3.14 -26.89 -5.63
CA GLN A 98 -3.12 -27.88 -4.56
C GLN A 98 -2.52 -29.20 -5.06
N SER A 99 -1.59 -29.77 -4.27
CA SER A 99 -0.95 -31.04 -4.63
C SER A 99 -1.97 -32.17 -4.76
N ILE A 100 -1.84 -33.01 -5.79
CA ILE A 100 -2.72 -34.16 -5.96
C ILE A 100 -2.41 -35.27 -4.97
N ASN A 101 -3.42 -36.07 -4.65
CA ASN A 101 -3.24 -37.26 -3.83
C ASN A 101 -2.47 -38.34 -4.60
N THR A 102 -1.27 -38.70 -4.12
CA THR A 102 -0.39 -39.71 -4.72
C THR A 102 -0.22 -40.96 -3.85
N ASN A 103 -1.15 -41.22 -2.93
CA ASN A 103 -1.11 -42.41 -2.07
C ASN A 103 -1.00 -43.69 -2.92
N PRO A 104 0.00 -44.56 -2.67
CA PRO A 104 0.28 -45.72 -3.52
C PRO A 104 -0.84 -46.77 -3.56
N ASN A 105 -1.82 -46.71 -2.64
CA ASN A 105 -2.95 -47.63 -2.60
C ASN A 105 -4.11 -47.24 -3.51
N ILE A 106 -4.07 -46.05 -4.12
CA ILE A 106 -5.10 -45.53 -5.03
C ILE A 106 -4.44 -44.92 -6.27
N PRO A 107 -5.12 -44.86 -7.42
CA PRO A 107 -4.62 -44.13 -8.57
C PRO A 107 -4.38 -42.66 -8.22
N SER A 108 -3.30 -42.07 -8.73
CA SER A 108 -2.99 -40.64 -8.54
C SER A 108 -4.19 -39.75 -8.86
N GLY A 109 -4.53 -38.85 -7.93
CA GLY A 109 -5.69 -37.98 -8.03
C GLY A 109 -7.05 -38.70 -8.06
N GLN A 110 -7.12 -39.97 -7.62
CA GLN A 110 -8.26 -40.89 -7.73
C GLN A 110 -8.69 -41.24 -9.17
N ILE A 111 -7.95 -40.78 -10.17
CA ILE A 111 -8.28 -40.98 -11.59
C ILE A 111 -7.12 -41.59 -12.40
N GLY A 112 -5.94 -41.72 -11.79
CA GLY A 112 -4.74 -42.25 -12.44
C GLY A 112 -4.01 -41.23 -13.31
N LEU A 113 -4.20 -39.93 -13.06
CA LEU A 113 -3.47 -38.87 -13.77
C LEU A 113 -1.97 -38.95 -13.44
N ASP A 114 -1.12 -38.82 -14.46
CA ASP A 114 0.31 -38.61 -14.25
C ASP A 114 0.54 -37.37 -13.37
N SER A 115 1.20 -37.53 -12.23
CA SER A 115 1.43 -36.44 -11.28
C SER A 115 2.20 -35.27 -11.88
N ASN A 116 3.06 -35.53 -12.86
CA ASN A 116 3.81 -34.49 -13.57
C ASN A 116 2.96 -33.77 -14.64
N ALA A 117 1.73 -34.21 -14.91
CA ALA A 117 0.79 -33.46 -15.74
C ALA A 117 0.00 -32.42 -14.94
N TRP A 118 0.07 -32.43 -13.60
CA TRP A 118 -0.67 -31.50 -12.74
C TRP A 118 0.12 -30.21 -12.42
N PRO A 119 -0.50 -29.01 -12.43
CA PRO A 119 -1.90 -28.72 -12.78
C PRO A 119 -2.20 -28.78 -14.28
N LEU A 120 -3.18 -29.60 -14.65
CA LEU A 120 -3.67 -29.71 -16.03
C LEU A 120 -4.87 -28.78 -16.24
N ILE A 121 -4.83 -27.98 -17.30
CA ILE A 121 -5.92 -27.07 -17.68
C ILE A 121 -6.67 -27.68 -18.86
N GLN A 122 -7.96 -27.95 -18.67
CA GLN A 122 -8.83 -28.47 -19.75
C GLN A 122 -9.33 -27.31 -20.61
N LEU A 123 -9.13 -27.39 -21.92
CA LEU A 123 -9.57 -26.33 -22.83
C LEU A 123 -10.88 -26.70 -23.47
N PHE A 124 -11.83 -25.77 -23.47
CA PHE A 124 -13.13 -25.96 -24.13
C PHE A 124 -13.45 -24.75 -25.00
N SER A 125 -14.16 -24.98 -26.09
CA SER A 125 -14.79 -23.90 -26.86
C SER A 125 -16.17 -23.64 -26.28
N PHE A 126 -16.37 -22.47 -25.68
CA PHE A 126 -17.64 -22.05 -25.11
C PHE A 126 -17.82 -20.53 -25.20
N GLY A 127 -19.07 -20.08 -25.31
CA GLY A 127 -19.50 -18.71 -25.02
C GLY A 127 -20.06 -18.69 -23.60
N ASP A 128 -21.35 -18.42 -23.45
CA ASP A 128 -22.04 -18.65 -22.18
C ASP A 128 -22.00 -20.14 -21.81
N VAL A 129 -21.64 -20.45 -20.57
CA VAL A 129 -21.45 -21.82 -20.11
C VAL A 129 -22.04 -22.04 -18.73
N LYS A 130 -22.76 -23.15 -18.57
CA LYS A 130 -23.19 -23.64 -17.26
C LYS A 130 -22.23 -24.73 -16.80
N ILE A 131 -21.46 -24.43 -15.77
CA ILE A 131 -20.59 -25.40 -15.11
C ILE A 131 -21.41 -26.07 -14.02
N GLN A 132 -21.53 -27.39 -14.09
CA GLN A 132 -22.38 -28.16 -13.20
C GLN A 132 -21.63 -29.38 -12.64
N TYR A 133 -21.56 -29.45 -11.32
CA TYR A 133 -21.15 -30.64 -10.59
C TYR A 133 -22.38 -31.49 -10.27
N ASN A 134 -22.46 -32.66 -10.91
CA ASN A 134 -23.52 -33.64 -10.72
C ASN A 134 -23.21 -34.52 -9.51
N ALA A 135 -23.42 -33.98 -8.31
CA ALA A 135 -23.34 -34.76 -7.08
C ALA A 135 -24.40 -35.88 -7.07
N GLY A 136 -24.26 -36.87 -6.18
CA GLY A 136 -25.28 -37.92 -5.98
C GLY A 136 -26.65 -37.42 -5.49
N GLY A 137 -26.81 -36.11 -5.28
CA GLY A 137 -28.05 -35.41 -4.93
C GLY A 137 -28.34 -34.26 -5.90
N ASN A 138 -28.69 -33.08 -5.37
CA ASN A 138 -28.93 -31.91 -6.22
C ASN A 138 -27.64 -31.45 -6.90
N PRO A 139 -27.66 -31.13 -8.20
CA PRO A 139 -26.50 -30.60 -8.87
C PRO A 139 -26.15 -29.22 -8.32
N GLN A 140 -24.86 -28.97 -8.16
CA GLN A 140 -24.34 -27.63 -7.89
C GLN A 140 -23.95 -27.02 -9.23
N SER A 141 -24.37 -25.81 -9.53
CA SER A 141 -24.03 -25.16 -10.80
C SER A 141 -23.77 -23.68 -10.66
N VAL A 142 -22.84 -23.20 -11.49
CA VAL A 142 -22.58 -21.80 -11.75
C VAL A 142 -22.74 -21.55 -13.25
N THR A 143 -23.37 -20.44 -13.61
CA THR A 143 -23.44 -19.98 -15.00
C THR A 143 -22.41 -18.88 -15.17
N LEU A 144 -21.57 -19.01 -16.19
CA LEU A 144 -20.67 -17.97 -16.64
C LEU A 144 -21.24 -17.38 -17.93
N GLU A 145 -21.46 -16.08 -17.94
CA GLU A 145 -21.88 -15.32 -19.11
C GLU A 145 -20.65 -14.64 -19.72
N TYR A 146 -20.50 -14.73 -21.03
CA TYR A 146 -19.38 -14.16 -21.76
C TYR A 146 -19.81 -12.82 -22.37
N ASP A 147 -19.81 -11.78 -21.54
CA ASP A 147 -20.18 -10.41 -21.93
C ASP A 147 -19.16 -9.37 -21.40
N GLU A 148 -19.42 -8.08 -21.63
CA GLU A 148 -18.68 -6.99 -21.02
C GLU A 148 -18.63 -7.14 -19.50
N SER A 149 -17.42 -7.13 -18.95
CA SER A 149 -17.23 -7.21 -17.51
C SER A 149 -17.85 -5.99 -16.83
N THR A 150 -18.97 -6.24 -16.15
CA THR A 150 -19.61 -5.25 -15.29
C THR A 150 -18.81 -5.09 -13.99
N ASN A 151 -18.87 -3.91 -13.36
CA ASN A 151 -18.21 -3.59 -12.07
C ASN A 151 -16.70 -3.30 -12.11
N ILE A 152 -16.16 -2.82 -13.23
CA ILE A 152 -14.78 -2.31 -13.27
C ILE A 152 -14.73 -0.89 -12.67
N SER A 153 -13.90 -0.71 -11.64
CA SER A 153 -13.74 0.59 -10.96
C SER A 153 -12.33 0.82 -10.42
N LEU A 154 -11.93 2.08 -10.36
CA LEU A 154 -10.78 2.55 -9.58
C LEU A 154 -11.29 3.45 -8.45
N THR A 155 -10.83 3.19 -7.23
CA THR A 155 -11.13 4.00 -6.04
C THR A 155 -9.85 4.47 -5.40
N LEU A 156 -9.92 5.64 -4.76
CA LEU A 156 -8.85 6.20 -3.95
C LEU A 156 -9.30 6.27 -2.49
N ASP A 157 -8.36 6.25 -1.56
CA ASP A 157 -8.64 6.23 -0.12
C ASP A 157 -9.23 7.53 0.43
N ARG A 158 -8.94 8.67 -0.22
CA ARG A 158 -9.44 9.97 0.21
C ARG A 158 -9.63 10.96 -0.94
N SER A 159 -10.38 12.02 -0.67
CA SER A 159 -10.70 13.08 -1.64
C SER A 159 -9.80 14.31 -1.56
N LEU A 160 -9.02 14.46 -0.48
CA LEU A 160 -8.09 15.56 -0.26
C LEU A 160 -6.82 15.03 0.40
N TYR A 161 -5.67 15.38 -0.17
CA TYR A 161 -4.38 14.84 0.24
C TYR A 161 -3.46 15.92 0.83
N PRO A 162 -3.03 15.79 2.10
CA PRO A 162 -2.02 16.68 2.67
C PRO A 162 -0.63 16.39 2.07
N GLN A 163 0.31 17.32 2.27
CA GLN A 163 1.70 17.14 1.81
C GLN A 163 2.32 15.90 2.47
N ASN A 164 3.15 15.17 1.71
CA ASN A 164 3.79 13.91 2.10
C ASN A 164 2.87 12.69 2.25
N SER A 165 1.55 12.85 2.18
CA SER A 165 0.61 11.73 2.26
C SER A 165 0.81 10.72 1.14
N GLU A 166 0.41 9.50 1.42
CA GLU A 166 0.37 8.41 0.46
C GLU A 166 -0.98 8.39 -0.25
N VAL A 167 -0.98 7.90 -1.49
CA VAL A 167 -2.18 7.74 -2.31
C VAL A 167 -2.41 6.26 -2.48
N PHE A 168 -3.46 5.73 -1.88
CA PHE A 168 -3.81 4.32 -2.02
C PHE A 168 -4.85 4.19 -3.11
N LEU A 169 -4.53 3.37 -4.11
CA LEU A 169 -5.44 3.09 -5.21
C LEU A 169 -5.83 1.62 -5.18
N THR A 170 -7.13 1.39 -5.35
CA THR A 170 -7.73 0.06 -5.43
C THR A 170 -8.45 -0.05 -6.77
N VAL A 171 -8.14 -1.10 -7.51
CA VAL A 171 -8.79 -1.46 -8.77
C VAL A 171 -9.61 -2.71 -8.56
N ASN A 172 -10.92 -2.63 -8.84
CA ASN A 172 -11.76 -3.82 -8.99
C ASN A 172 -11.84 -4.13 -10.48
N ASP A 173 -11.22 -5.22 -10.90
CA ASP A 173 -11.30 -5.73 -12.27
C ASP A 173 -11.07 -7.25 -12.29
N PHE A 174 -12.15 -8.00 -12.39
CA PHE A 174 -12.08 -9.47 -12.46
C PHE A 174 -11.39 -9.98 -13.73
N GLN A 175 -11.22 -9.16 -14.79
CA GLN A 175 -10.43 -9.57 -15.95
C GLN A 175 -8.93 -9.59 -15.67
N LEU A 176 -8.45 -8.93 -14.62
CA LEU A 176 -7.04 -9.03 -14.21
C LEU A 176 -6.76 -10.30 -13.39
N ASN A 177 -7.79 -10.95 -12.84
CA ASN A 177 -7.66 -12.20 -12.08
C ASN A 177 -7.53 -13.41 -13.03
N GLN A 178 -6.29 -13.84 -13.26
CA GLN A 178 -5.87 -14.92 -14.16
C GLN A 178 -5.59 -16.23 -13.43
N ASP A 179 -4.95 -16.17 -12.26
CA ASP A 179 -4.58 -17.33 -11.46
C ASP A 179 -5.56 -17.56 -10.31
N PRO A 180 -6.41 -18.60 -10.37
CA PRO A 180 -7.37 -18.87 -9.31
C PRO A 180 -6.74 -19.44 -8.02
N THR A 181 -5.42 -19.64 -7.99
CA THR A 181 -4.71 -20.35 -6.91
C THR A 181 -3.75 -19.47 -6.11
N ASP A 182 -3.43 -18.27 -6.61
CA ASP A 182 -2.40 -17.40 -6.06
C ASP A 182 -2.71 -15.96 -6.43
N GLU A 183 -2.26 -14.97 -5.64
CA GLU A 183 -2.51 -13.57 -5.96
C GLU A 183 -1.82 -13.16 -7.28
N ASP A 184 -2.56 -12.44 -8.12
CA ASP A 184 -2.01 -11.89 -9.36
C ASP A 184 -1.34 -10.53 -9.18
N SER A 185 -0.27 -10.32 -9.94
CA SER A 185 0.50 -9.08 -9.95
C SER A 185 0.54 -8.49 -11.36
N TRP A 186 0.11 -7.23 -11.49
CA TRP A 186 0.08 -6.48 -12.74
C TRP A 186 0.88 -5.20 -12.62
N THR A 187 1.88 -5.03 -13.48
CA THR A 187 2.72 -3.84 -13.52
C THR A 187 2.37 -3.00 -14.73
N PHE A 188 2.14 -1.71 -14.52
CA PHE A 188 1.78 -0.75 -15.55
C PHE A 188 2.88 0.29 -15.69
N ASN A 189 3.38 0.55 -16.90
CA ASN A 189 4.08 1.80 -17.18
C ASN A 189 3.04 2.89 -17.38
N VAL A 190 2.95 3.82 -16.44
CA VAL A 190 1.82 4.75 -16.32
C VAL A 190 2.00 6.05 -17.09
N ASN A 191 3.17 6.26 -17.68
CA ASN A 191 3.47 7.39 -18.57
C ASN A 191 3.81 6.90 -19.99
N SER A 192 3.88 7.81 -20.96
CA SER A 192 4.18 7.50 -22.35
C SER A 192 5.58 6.89 -22.55
N PRO A 193 5.72 5.74 -23.22
CA PRO A 193 4.64 4.90 -23.77
C PRO A 193 3.96 4.07 -22.69
N LEU A 194 2.62 4.04 -22.66
CA LEU A 194 1.90 3.17 -21.75
C LEU A 194 2.25 1.70 -22.03
N ALA A 195 2.37 0.90 -20.98
CA ALA A 195 2.61 -0.53 -21.06
C ALA A 195 1.90 -1.26 -19.92
N THR A 196 1.52 -2.51 -20.18
CA THR A 196 0.90 -3.40 -19.18
C THR A 196 1.65 -4.73 -19.20
N PHE A 197 2.03 -5.22 -18.03
CA PHE A 197 2.76 -6.46 -17.85
C PHE A 197 2.07 -7.30 -16.80
N TYR A 198 2.00 -8.61 -17.06
CA TYR A 198 1.59 -9.59 -16.07
C TYR A 198 2.83 -10.21 -15.46
N GLN A 199 2.89 -10.26 -14.13
CA GLN A 199 3.98 -10.88 -13.37
C GLN A 199 5.37 -10.31 -13.72
N ALA A 200 5.51 -8.97 -13.78
CA ALA A 200 6.84 -8.36 -13.82
C ALA A 200 7.58 -8.64 -12.52
N TYR A 201 6.91 -8.35 -11.40
CA TYR A 201 7.21 -8.85 -10.06
C TYR A 201 6.15 -9.88 -9.65
N ASP A 202 6.53 -10.83 -8.80
CA ASP A 202 5.55 -11.69 -8.12
C ASP A 202 4.79 -10.95 -7.01
N ASN A 203 3.85 -11.62 -6.35
CA ASN A 203 3.04 -11.05 -5.26
C ASN A 203 3.87 -10.60 -4.04
N SER A 204 5.14 -10.99 -3.96
CA SER A 204 6.10 -10.59 -2.93
C SER A 204 7.11 -9.52 -3.39
N GLY A 205 7.02 -9.06 -4.63
CA GLY A 205 7.94 -8.09 -5.22
C GLY A 205 9.24 -8.68 -5.77
N SER A 206 9.41 -10.01 -5.79
CA SER A 206 10.59 -10.60 -6.41
C SER A 206 10.48 -10.55 -7.93
N ASN A 207 11.62 -10.38 -8.63
CA ASN A 207 11.64 -10.36 -10.09
C ASN A 207 11.11 -11.68 -10.66
N SER A 208 9.96 -11.62 -11.33
CA SER A 208 9.43 -12.75 -12.11
C SER A 208 9.82 -12.60 -13.58
N ALA A 209 9.10 -11.79 -14.35
CA ALA A 209 9.46 -11.48 -15.75
C ALA A 209 10.43 -10.29 -15.87
N ASN A 210 10.53 -9.43 -14.86
CA ASN A 210 11.42 -8.26 -14.90
C ASN A 210 12.89 -8.65 -15.14
N GLY A 211 13.56 -7.94 -16.05
CA GLY A 211 14.95 -8.17 -16.44
C GLY A 211 15.14 -9.34 -17.40
N ASN A 212 14.07 -9.91 -17.96
CA ASN A 212 14.15 -10.95 -18.98
C ASN A 212 13.15 -10.72 -20.12
N ALA A 213 13.40 -11.38 -21.26
CA ALA A 213 12.59 -11.27 -22.46
C ALA A 213 11.16 -11.83 -22.31
N GLY A 214 10.84 -12.50 -21.20
CA GLY A 214 9.48 -12.90 -20.82
C GLY A 214 8.61 -11.75 -20.32
N LEU A 215 9.18 -10.55 -20.09
CA LEU A 215 8.39 -9.36 -19.78
C LEU A 215 7.77 -8.77 -21.06
N VAL A 216 6.58 -9.25 -21.40
CA VAL A 216 5.92 -8.87 -22.65
C VAL A 216 4.93 -7.74 -22.41
N ASN A 217 5.07 -6.63 -23.14
CA ASN A 217 4.07 -5.56 -23.12
C ASN A 217 2.76 -6.03 -23.76
N LEU A 218 1.73 -6.18 -22.93
CA LEU A 218 0.43 -6.73 -23.31
C LEU A 218 -0.47 -5.72 -24.04
N ASN A 219 -0.11 -4.44 -24.12
CA ASN A 219 -1.01 -3.39 -24.65
C ASN A 219 -1.53 -3.64 -26.07
N THR A 220 -0.74 -4.29 -26.92
CA THR A 220 -1.16 -4.66 -28.29
C THR A 220 -2.01 -5.94 -28.35
N TYR A 221 -2.07 -6.69 -27.25
CA TYR A 221 -2.78 -7.97 -27.14
C TYR A 221 -4.08 -7.86 -26.32
N LEU A 222 -4.23 -6.82 -25.49
CA LEU A 222 -5.39 -6.61 -24.60
C LEU A 222 -6.74 -6.80 -25.30
N SER A 223 -6.94 -6.23 -26.49
CA SER A 223 -8.21 -6.37 -27.24
C SER A 223 -8.51 -7.83 -27.62
N ASN A 224 -7.49 -8.59 -28.00
CA ASN A 224 -7.65 -10.01 -28.35
C ASN A 224 -7.89 -10.86 -27.09
N LEU A 225 -7.34 -10.45 -25.94
CA LEU A 225 -7.59 -11.06 -24.63
C LEU A 225 -9.00 -10.77 -24.10
N GLY A 226 -9.70 -9.78 -24.64
CA GLY A 226 -11.07 -9.43 -24.26
C GLY A 226 -11.18 -8.18 -23.38
N PHE A 227 -10.05 -7.53 -23.09
CA PHE A 227 -10.04 -6.19 -22.51
C PHE A 227 -10.55 -5.19 -23.53
N LYS A 228 -11.35 -4.22 -23.07
CA LYS A 228 -11.80 -3.12 -23.91
C LYS A 228 -11.05 -1.85 -23.51
N ASP A 229 -11.58 -1.22 -22.48
CA ASP A 229 -11.14 0.06 -21.97
C ASP A 229 -10.25 -0.10 -20.73
N ASN A 230 -10.40 -1.22 -20.04
CA ASN A 230 -9.64 -1.67 -18.89
C ASN A 230 -8.31 -2.34 -19.28
N GLY A 231 -7.54 -2.79 -18.28
CA GLY A 231 -6.20 -3.36 -18.50
C GLY A 231 -5.11 -2.35 -18.85
N LYS A 232 -5.43 -1.04 -18.79
CA LYS A 232 -4.47 0.07 -18.96
C LYS A 232 -4.63 1.06 -17.81
N LEU A 233 -3.51 1.45 -17.21
CA LEU A 233 -3.44 2.48 -16.18
C LEU A 233 -2.57 3.62 -16.69
N SER A 234 -3.04 4.86 -16.54
CA SER A 234 -2.22 6.05 -16.80
C SER A 234 -2.28 7.03 -15.64
N ILE A 235 -1.15 7.69 -15.38
CA ILE A 235 -1.02 8.64 -14.27
C ILE A 235 -0.35 9.91 -14.77
N VAL A 236 -1.03 11.03 -14.59
CA VAL A 236 -0.47 12.38 -14.74
C VAL A 236 -0.05 12.86 -13.35
N LEU A 237 1.25 12.73 -13.05
CA LEU A 237 1.81 13.11 -11.74
C LEU A 237 1.63 14.60 -11.42
N GLY A 238 1.76 15.46 -12.43
CA GLY A 238 1.78 16.92 -12.25
C GLY A 238 2.92 17.38 -11.33
N ASN A 239 2.74 18.54 -10.69
CA ASN A 239 3.62 19.01 -9.61
C ASN A 239 3.09 18.57 -8.24
N VAL A 240 2.37 17.45 -8.20
CA VAL A 240 1.58 17.01 -7.04
C VAL A 240 2.03 15.65 -6.53
N MET A 241 2.17 14.66 -7.43
CA MET A 241 2.49 13.29 -7.07
C MET A 241 3.90 12.91 -7.47
N GLN A 242 4.41 11.85 -6.85
CA GLN A 242 5.60 11.13 -7.25
C GLN A 242 5.36 9.61 -7.13
N LEU A 243 6.09 8.83 -7.92
CA LEU A 243 6.12 7.38 -7.78
C LEU A 243 7.25 6.98 -6.82
N THR A 244 7.01 5.95 -6.04
CA THR A 244 7.96 5.37 -5.10
C THR A 244 7.99 3.85 -5.23
N SER A 245 8.88 3.22 -4.49
CA SER A 245 8.92 1.77 -4.30
C SER A 245 8.30 1.37 -2.97
N ASN A 246 7.92 0.10 -2.89
CA ASN A 246 7.50 -0.60 -1.67
C ASN A 246 7.97 -2.08 -1.79
N ASP A 247 7.59 -2.95 -0.86
CA ASP A 247 8.08 -4.33 -0.89
C ASP A 247 7.55 -5.14 -2.10
N LYS A 248 6.35 -4.82 -2.62
CA LYS A 248 5.76 -5.48 -3.81
C LYS A 248 6.19 -4.87 -5.15
N GLN A 249 6.78 -3.67 -5.11
CA GLN A 249 7.40 -2.97 -6.24
C GLN A 249 8.74 -2.38 -5.77
N PRO A 250 9.85 -3.14 -5.84
CA PRO A 250 11.14 -2.69 -5.29
C PRO A 250 11.80 -1.54 -6.06
N ASP A 251 11.39 -1.29 -7.32
CA ASP A 251 11.93 -0.25 -8.19
C ASP A 251 10.79 0.53 -8.86
N ILE A 252 11.07 1.75 -9.31
CA ILE A 252 10.14 2.57 -10.11
C ILE A 252 10.24 2.28 -11.61
N SER A 253 11.04 1.28 -11.99
CA SER A 253 11.28 0.88 -13.37
C SER A 253 11.33 -0.64 -13.59
N VAL A 254 11.00 -1.07 -14.80
CA VAL A 254 11.16 -2.46 -15.28
C VAL A 254 11.85 -2.49 -16.65
N ASP A 255 12.48 -3.61 -16.94
CA ASP A 255 13.25 -3.86 -18.17
C ASP A 255 12.82 -5.18 -18.79
N ASP A 256 12.49 -5.19 -20.08
CA ASP A 256 12.14 -6.39 -20.84
C ASP A 256 13.35 -7.10 -21.47
N ALA A 257 14.56 -6.72 -21.05
CA ALA A 257 15.84 -7.16 -21.57
C ALA A 257 16.03 -6.90 -23.08
N ILE A 258 15.21 -6.03 -23.69
CA ILE A 258 15.42 -5.52 -25.04
C ILE A 258 16.26 -4.23 -24.93
N PRO A 259 17.46 -4.17 -25.54
CA PRO A 259 18.33 -3.01 -25.41
C PRO A 259 17.64 -1.69 -25.78
N GLY A 260 17.58 -0.77 -24.81
CA GLY A 260 16.96 0.55 -24.97
C GLY A 260 15.46 0.62 -24.70
N ASN A 261 14.84 -0.46 -24.22
CA ASN A 261 13.41 -0.54 -23.95
C ASN A 261 13.10 -0.65 -22.44
N SER A 262 13.54 0.35 -21.67
CA SER A 262 13.21 0.43 -20.23
C SER A 262 11.94 1.25 -19.99
N PHE A 263 11.16 0.83 -19.01
CA PHE A 263 9.92 1.48 -18.59
C PHE A 263 10.16 2.11 -17.22
N SER A 264 10.25 3.43 -17.15
CA SER A 264 10.82 4.15 -16.00
C SER A 264 9.80 4.77 -15.05
N GLN A 265 8.51 4.54 -15.26
CA GLN A 265 7.44 5.05 -14.41
C GLN A 265 6.38 3.99 -14.24
N ILE A 266 6.60 3.09 -13.27
CA ILE A 266 5.69 1.98 -13.03
C ILE A 266 4.82 2.10 -11.78
N VAL A 267 3.68 1.44 -11.85
CA VAL A 267 2.80 1.12 -10.72
C VAL A 267 2.44 -0.36 -10.83
N THR A 268 2.67 -1.12 -9.77
CA THR A 268 2.34 -2.53 -9.65
C THR A 268 1.16 -2.65 -8.71
N LEU A 269 0.12 -3.35 -9.18
CA LEU A 269 -1.07 -3.67 -8.42
C LEU A 269 -1.07 -5.17 -8.15
N VAL A 270 -1.21 -5.54 -6.88
CA VAL A 270 -1.25 -6.93 -6.45
C VAL A 270 -2.63 -7.25 -5.91
N GLU A 271 -3.13 -8.43 -6.27
CA GLU A 271 -4.45 -8.90 -5.87
C GLU A 271 -4.55 -9.06 -4.34
N ASN A 272 -5.68 -8.66 -3.76
CA ASN A 272 -5.97 -8.72 -2.33
C ASN A 272 -6.52 -10.10 -1.94
N GLY A 273 -5.70 -11.12 -2.18
CA GLY A 273 -6.01 -12.52 -1.97
C GLY A 273 -6.44 -13.24 -3.25
N PRO A 274 -6.25 -14.57 -3.33
CA PRO A 274 -6.43 -15.30 -4.58
C PRO A 274 -7.87 -15.24 -5.07
N ASN A 275 -8.05 -14.95 -6.36
CA ASN A 275 -9.34 -14.92 -7.02
C ASN A 275 -10.34 -13.89 -6.46
N SER A 276 -9.85 -12.78 -5.90
CA SER A 276 -10.68 -11.68 -5.40
C SER A 276 -11.10 -10.71 -6.51
N GLY A 277 -10.26 -10.52 -7.55
CA GLY A 277 -10.43 -9.48 -8.57
C GLY A 277 -10.23 -8.05 -8.06
N ILE A 278 -9.71 -7.88 -6.84
CA ILE A 278 -9.45 -6.58 -6.21
C ILE A 278 -7.93 -6.42 -6.12
N PHE A 279 -7.39 -5.34 -6.66
CA PHE A 279 -5.95 -5.10 -6.77
C PHE A 279 -5.57 -3.78 -6.12
N ASP A 280 -4.54 -3.81 -5.28
CA ASP A 280 -4.10 -2.66 -4.49
C ASP A 280 -2.65 -2.29 -4.81
N SER A 281 -2.32 -1.01 -4.68
CA SER A 281 -0.96 -0.48 -4.87
C SER A 281 -0.09 -0.49 -3.62
N VAL A 282 -0.52 -1.23 -2.58
CA VAL A 282 0.05 -1.24 -1.24
C VAL A 282 0.74 -2.57 -0.95
N ASP A 283 1.84 -2.52 -0.19
CA ASP A 283 2.49 -3.71 0.34
C ASP A 283 1.89 -4.17 1.67
N ASP A 284 2.47 -5.22 2.26
CA ASP A 284 1.99 -5.78 3.53
C ASP A 284 2.39 -4.93 4.76
N SER A 285 3.15 -3.85 4.55
CA SER A 285 3.58 -2.87 5.55
C SER A 285 2.80 -1.55 5.45
N ASP A 286 1.66 -1.56 4.73
CA ASP A 286 0.81 -0.40 4.47
C ASP A 286 1.50 0.73 3.70
N VAL A 287 2.49 0.45 2.85
CA VAL A 287 3.21 1.47 2.06
C VAL A 287 2.75 1.46 0.60
N SER A 288 2.33 2.63 0.11
CA SER A 288 1.93 2.84 -1.29
C SER A 288 3.10 3.20 -2.21
N VAL A 289 2.97 2.81 -3.48
CA VAL A 289 3.87 3.23 -4.57
C VAL A 289 3.57 4.61 -5.14
N VAL A 290 2.51 5.30 -4.68
CA VAL A 290 2.17 6.66 -5.11
C VAL A 290 2.09 7.58 -3.89
N ARG A 291 2.78 8.72 -3.96
CA ARG A 291 2.87 9.69 -2.85
C ARG A 291 2.70 11.13 -3.30
N ILE A 292 2.23 11.98 -2.40
CA ILE A 292 2.19 13.43 -2.58
C ILE A 292 3.55 14.03 -2.26
N LEU A 293 4.01 14.94 -3.11
CA LEU A 293 5.26 15.68 -2.93
C LEU A 293 5.23 16.51 -1.63
N ALA A 294 6.38 16.60 -0.95
CA ALA A 294 6.55 17.43 0.24
C ALA A 294 6.20 18.90 0.01
N ASN A 295 6.43 19.40 -1.20
CA ASN A 295 6.18 20.77 -1.63
C ASN A 295 4.99 20.89 -2.59
N ALA A 296 4.10 19.89 -2.62
CA ALA A 296 2.95 19.90 -3.51
C ALA A 296 2.11 21.19 -3.30
N PRO A 297 1.83 21.97 -4.35
CA PRO A 297 1.03 23.18 -4.23
C PRO A 297 -0.41 22.84 -3.84
N ARG A 298 -1.01 23.63 -2.94
CA ARG A 298 -2.42 23.46 -2.54
C ARG A 298 -3.36 23.73 -3.72
N GLY A 299 -4.41 22.92 -3.86
CA GLY A 299 -5.47 23.09 -4.85
C GLY A 299 -5.08 22.67 -6.26
N GLN A 300 -3.96 21.96 -6.43
CA GLN A 300 -3.58 21.34 -7.68
C GLN A 300 -3.96 19.86 -7.69
N THR A 301 -4.00 19.26 -8.87
CA THR A 301 -4.44 17.88 -9.05
C THR A 301 -3.43 17.08 -9.84
N GLY A 302 -3.10 15.90 -9.34
CA GLY A 302 -2.70 14.78 -10.18
C GLY A 302 -3.93 14.10 -10.79
N GLN A 303 -3.74 13.24 -11.79
CA GLN A 303 -4.82 12.44 -12.37
C GLN A 303 -4.40 10.99 -12.50
N ILE A 304 -5.32 10.07 -12.19
CA ILE A 304 -5.18 8.64 -12.39
C ILE A 304 -6.36 8.19 -13.26
N GLU A 305 -6.08 7.54 -14.37
CA GLU A 305 -7.11 7.05 -15.29
C GLU A 305 -7.01 5.53 -15.45
N TYR A 306 -8.16 4.88 -15.28
CA TYR A 306 -8.35 3.45 -15.51
C TYR A 306 -9.74 3.21 -16.10
N ASN A 307 -9.86 2.31 -17.07
CA ASN A 307 -11.13 2.00 -17.73
C ASN A 307 -11.85 3.23 -18.30
N GLN A 308 -11.09 4.12 -18.98
CA GLN A 308 -11.54 5.43 -19.49
C GLN A 308 -12.18 6.37 -18.45
N LYS A 309 -12.00 6.11 -17.15
CA LYS A 309 -12.48 6.97 -16.06
C LYS A 309 -11.30 7.62 -15.36
N SER A 310 -11.26 8.95 -15.40
CA SER A 310 -10.23 9.75 -14.74
C SER A 310 -10.68 10.18 -13.34
N THR A 311 -9.82 9.94 -12.35
CA THR A 311 -9.99 10.37 -10.96
C THR A 311 -8.89 11.35 -10.59
N SER A 312 -9.26 12.47 -9.97
CA SER A 312 -8.29 13.51 -9.58
C SER A 312 -7.76 13.27 -8.17
N VAL A 313 -6.45 13.42 -8.01
CA VAL A 313 -5.75 13.43 -6.72
C VAL A 313 -5.53 14.88 -6.32
N LEU A 314 -6.45 15.43 -5.51
CA LEU A 314 -6.45 16.84 -5.12
C LEU A 314 -5.59 17.07 -3.88
N THR A 315 -4.62 17.95 -3.97
CA THR A 315 -3.81 18.36 -2.81
C THR A 315 -4.48 19.46 -2.02
N GLY A 316 -4.37 19.35 -0.70
CA GLY A 316 -4.63 20.48 0.18
C GLY A 316 -4.64 20.12 1.65
N SER A 317 -4.86 21.15 2.44
CA SER A 317 -4.97 21.06 3.89
C SER A 317 -6.43 21.11 4.35
N SER A 318 -6.68 20.38 5.41
CA SER A 318 -7.89 20.42 6.21
C SER A 318 -7.70 21.36 7.40
N THR A 319 -8.81 21.75 8.03
CA THR A 319 -8.75 22.53 9.27
C THR A 319 -8.79 21.55 10.44
N SER A 320 -7.76 21.56 11.28
CA SER A 320 -7.76 20.80 12.53
C SER A 320 -8.82 21.33 13.49
N THR A 321 -9.41 20.42 14.27
CA THR A 321 -10.45 20.74 15.23
C THR A 321 -9.98 20.46 16.64
N ILE A 322 -10.21 21.42 17.54
CA ILE A 322 -10.06 21.23 18.97
C ILE A 322 -11.45 21.12 19.57
N SER A 323 -11.72 19.99 20.21
CA SER A 323 -12.92 19.80 21.01
C SER A 323 -12.56 19.74 22.49
N ILE A 324 -13.39 20.40 23.28
CA ILE A 324 -13.40 20.33 24.72
C ILE A 324 -14.75 19.75 25.12
N ASN A 325 -14.77 18.82 26.07
CA ASN A 325 -16.01 18.16 26.53
C ASN A 325 -17.07 19.12 27.14
N LYS A 326 -16.79 20.43 27.22
CA LYS A 326 -17.69 21.45 27.74
C LYS A 326 -17.63 22.69 26.87
N SER A 327 -18.80 23.19 26.46
CA SER A 327 -18.97 24.29 25.50
C SER A 327 -18.48 25.67 25.99
N THR A 328 -18.05 25.79 27.26
CA THR A 328 -17.56 27.04 27.84
C THR A 328 -16.55 26.76 28.95
N LEU A 329 -15.34 27.30 28.81
CA LEU A 329 -14.32 27.29 29.85
C LEU A 329 -14.42 28.61 30.62
N THR A 330 -14.92 28.56 31.85
CA THR A 330 -14.86 29.71 32.77
C THR A 330 -13.77 29.47 33.81
N VAL A 331 -12.93 30.48 34.04
CA VAL A 331 -12.01 30.48 35.19
C VAL A 331 -12.83 30.81 36.43
N GLY A 332 -12.77 29.97 37.48
CA GLY A 332 -13.54 30.19 38.71
C GLY A 332 -13.90 28.91 39.47
N GLU A 333 -14.80 29.04 40.44
CA GLU A 333 -15.33 27.92 41.22
C GLU A 333 -16.59 27.34 40.56
N GLY A 334 -16.60 26.03 40.31
CA GLY A 334 -17.74 25.32 39.73
C GLY A 334 -17.36 23.97 39.12
N THR A 335 -18.36 23.13 38.85
CA THR A 335 -18.15 21.81 38.22
C THR A 335 -17.74 21.92 36.74
N THR A 336 -17.91 23.09 36.11
CA THR A 336 -17.57 23.39 34.72
C THR A 336 -16.37 24.31 34.57
N SER A 337 -15.77 24.77 35.66
CA SER A 337 -14.73 25.79 35.65
C SER A 337 -13.31 25.21 35.63
N LEU A 338 -12.39 25.91 34.96
CA LEU A 338 -10.96 25.64 35.00
C LEU A 338 -10.42 26.07 36.37
N THR A 339 -10.27 25.11 37.28
CA THR A 339 -9.56 25.33 38.55
C THR A 339 -8.06 25.06 38.36
N PRO A 340 -7.17 25.93 38.86
CA PRO A 340 -5.73 25.69 38.83
C PRO A 340 -5.36 24.29 39.35
N GLY A 341 -4.42 23.62 38.68
CA GLY A 341 -3.91 22.30 39.07
C GLY A 341 -4.77 21.10 38.67
N LYS A 342 -5.96 21.28 38.08
CA LYS A 342 -6.74 20.16 37.53
C LYS A 342 -6.44 19.90 36.06
N LYS A 343 -6.24 18.63 35.71
CA LYS A 343 -6.14 18.18 34.31
C LYS A 343 -7.49 18.37 33.62
N PHE A 344 -7.46 18.98 32.44
CA PHE A 344 -8.64 19.15 31.61
C PHE A 344 -8.41 18.42 30.28
N PRO A 345 -9.26 17.44 29.90
CA PRO A 345 -9.08 16.71 28.65
C PRO A 345 -9.41 17.60 27.45
N VAL A 346 -8.53 17.58 26.45
CA VAL A 346 -8.69 18.25 25.17
C VAL A 346 -8.52 17.18 24.09
N THR A 347 -9.42 17.17 23.10
CA THR A 347 -9.31 16.29 21.93
C THR A 347 -8.91 17.14 20.73
N LEU A 348 -7.75 16.83 20.14
CA LEU A 348 -7.28 17.41 18.89
C LEU A 348 -7.49 16.38 17.78
N ILE A 349 -8.16 16.79 16.70
CA ILE A 349 -8.27 16.00 15.47
C ILE A 349 -7.63 16.83 14.36
N ASP A 350 -6.59 16.28 13.75
CA ASP A 350 -5.88 16.90 12.64
C ASP A 350 -5.70 15.85 11.54
N SER A 351 -6.50 15.97 10.47
CA SER A 351 -6.46 15.02 9.36
C SER A 351 -5.23 15.20 8.47
N ASP A 352 -4.55 16.35 8.54
CA ASP A 352 -3.35 16.61 7.73
C ASP A 352 -2.13 15.83 8.25
N GLN A 353 -2.18 15.45 9.53
CA GLN A 353 -1.19 14.59 10.18
C GLN A 353 -1.36 13.10 9.86
N ASN A 354 -2.51 12.73 9.27
CA ASN A 354 -2.77 11.37 8.81
C ASN A 354 -2.16 11.16 7.42
N ILE A 355 -0.87 10.85 7.36
CA ILE A 355 -0.10 10.71 6.13
C ILE A 355 -0.41 9.38 5.44
N ASN A 356 -0.63 8.34 6.23
CA ASN A 356 -1.02 7.02 5.77
C ASN A 356 -2.42 6.69 6.32
N SER A 357 -3.38 6.36 5.44
CA SER A 357 -4.78 6.04 5.78
C SER A 357 -4.98 4.60 6.21
N GLU A 358 -4.10 3.71 5.77
CA GLU A 358 -4.15 2.27 6.04
C GLU A 358 -3.48 1.93 7.37
N SER A 359 -2.61 2.80 7.89
CA SER A 359 -1.98 2.62 9.20
C SER A 359 -2.37 3.69 10.23
N ARG A 360 -2.18 3.37 11.51
CA ARG A 360 -2.43 4.32 12.60
C ARG A 360 -1.26 5.28 12.75
N ASP A 361 -1.40 6.46 12.16
CA ASP A 361 -0.46 7.57 12.38
C ASP A 361 -0.58 8.17 13.79
N HIS A 362 0.55 8.56 14.37
CA HIS A 362 0.59 9.33 15.62
C HIS A 362 0.70 10.83 15.32
N LEU A 363 -0.09 11.64 16.03
CA LEU A 363 0.07 13.10 16.01
C LEU A 363 1.48 13.47 16.48
N ASP A 364 2.25 14.10 15.61
CA ASP A 364 3.61 14.55 15.90
C ASP A 364 3.70 16.08 15.81
N VAL A 365 3.89 16.71 16.96
CA VAL A 365 4.07 18.17 17.07
C VAL A 365 5.42 18.66 16.57
N PHE A 366 6.37 17.76 16.31
CA PHE A 366 7.71 18.07 15.83
C PHE A 366 7.89 17.86 14.33
N ARG A 367 6.89 17.30 13.64
CA ARG A 367 6.91 17.13 12.18
C ARG A 367 6.93 18.50 11.50
N ASP A 368 7.75 18.68 10.46
CA ASP A 368 7.91 19.98 9.78
C ASP A 368 6.60 20.51 9.17
N THR A 369 5.69 19.61 8.78
CA THR A 369 4.36 19.94 8.26
C THR A 369 3.32 20.21 9.36
N SER A 370 3.68 20.03 10.63
CA SER A 370 2.77 20.19 11.76
C SER A 370 2.40 21.65 11.98
N LEU A 371 1.11 21.97 11.81
CA LEU A 371 0.53 23.23 12.23
C LEU A 371 -0.26 23.00 13.52
N VAL A 372 0.44 23.07 14.66
CA VAL A 372 -0.18 22.86 15.97
C VAL A 372 -1.11 24.03 16.32
N PRO A 373 -2.43 23.80 16.48
CA PRO A 373 -3.32 24.86 16.91
C PRO A 373 -2.97 25.25 18.34
N THR A 374 -2.60 26.52 18.53
CA THR A 374 -2.17 27.01 19.83
C THR A 374 -3.30 27.77 20.50
N LEU A 375 -3.80 27.28 21.63
CA LEU A 375 -4.71 28.03 22.49
C LEU A 375 -3.90 28.92 23.44
N LYS A 376 -3.84 30.23 23.15
CA LYS A 376 -3.25 31.22 24.06
C LYS A 376 -4.33 31.81 24.97
N ILE A 377 -4.28 31.51 26.27
CA ILE A 377 -5.14 32.13 27.28
C ILE A 377 -4.35 33.23 27.99
N GLY A 378 -4.82 34.48 27.86
CA GLY A 378 -4.14 35.65 28.42
C GLY A 378 -2.82 36.00 27.74
N ASN A 379 -2.05 36.89 28.36
CA ASN A 379 -0.69 37.23 27.94
C ASN A 379 0.29 36.79 29.03
N PRO A 380 0.57 35.48 29.18
CA PRO A 380 1.51 35.01 30.19
C PRO A 380 2.88 35.60 29.89
N THR A 381 3.56 36.09 30.93
CA THR A 381 4.99 36.36 30.83
C THR A 381 5.73 35.03 30.94
N THR A 382 6.56 34.76 29.96
CA THR A 382 7.34 33.52 29.86
C THR A 382 8.83 33.82 30.08
N LEU A 383 9.65 32.78 30.17
CA LEU A 383 11.11 32.93 30.28
C LEU A 383 11.79 32.85 28.91
N GLU A 384 11.04 32.95 27.80
CA GLU A 384 11.58 32.83 26.44
C GLU A 384 12.64 33.91 26.12
N LYS A 385 12.52 35.08 26.75
CA LYS A 385 13.43 36.23 26.59
C LYS A 385 14.37 36.39 27.78
N ALA A 386 14.40 35.40 28.67
CA ALA A 386 15.25 35.47 29.82
C ALA A 386 16.72 35.30 29.43
N SER A 387 17.59 36.10 30.04
CA SER A 387 19.04 36.09 29.83
C SER A 387 19.77 36.27 31.16
N ASP A 388 21.10 36.26 31.13
CA ASP A 388 21.95 36.60 32.28
C ASP A 388 21.66 35.76 33.52
N VAL A 389 21.50 34.45 33.31
CA VAL A 389 21.26 33.49 34.40
C VAL A 389 22.52 33.35 35.24
N GLN A 390 22.44 33.69 36.52
CA GLN A 390 23.57 33.63 37.44
C GLN A 390 23.21 32.95 38.75
N PHE A 391 24.12 32.12 39.24
CA PHE A 391 24.07 31.48 40.54
C PHE A 391 24.92 32.26 41.53
N HIS A 392 24.40 32.46 42.75
CA HIS A 392 25.08 33.24 43.78
C HIS A 392 25.25 32.41 45.05
N SER A 393 26.41 32.52 45.70
CA SER A 393 26.69 31.87 46.99
C SER A 393 26.15 32.65 48.20
N SER A 394 25.79 33.93 48.01
CA SER A 394 25.16 34.79 49.01
C SER A 394 23.64 34.83 48.86
N ALA A 395 22.92 35.03 49.98
CA ALA A 395 21.47 35.22 49.99
C ALA A 395 21.04 36.70 49.98
N THR A 396 21.98 37.63 50.11
CA THR A 396 21.69 39.06 50.32
C THR A 396 22.37 40.01 49.35
N ALA A 397 23.30 39.53 48.52
CA ALA A 397 24.05 40.37 47.58
C ALA A 397 24.20 39.69 46.22
N LEU A 398 23.95 40.44 45.13
CA LEU A 398 24.04 39.99 43.74
C LEU A 398 25.39 40.35 43.07
N ASN A 399 26.42 40.61 43.88
CA ASN A 399 27.60 41.33 43.42
C ASN A 399 28.67 40.40 42.81
N ALA A 400 28.46 39.08 42.84
CA ALA A 400 29.43 38.06 42.37
C ALA A 400 28.73 36.73 42.03
N GLY A 401 27.99 36.72 40.91
CA GLY A 401 27.34 35.53 40.39
C GLY A 401 28.20 34.75 39.39
N ASP A 402 28.01 33.45 39.35
CA ASP A 402 28.59 32.57 38.33
C ASP A 402 27.56 32.31 37.23
N THR A 403 27.93 32.60 35.98
CA THR A 403 26.99 32.60 34.85
C THR A 403 26.73 31.18 34.38
N ALA A 404 25.45 30.81 34.30
CA ALA A 404 25.05 29.55 33.69
C ALA A 404 24.80 29.72 32.19
N ASN A 405 25.11 28.69 31.42
CA ASN A 405 24.64 28.62 30.04
C ASN A 405 23.11 28.49 30.05
N SER A 406 22.42 29.20 29.16
CA SER A 406 20.97 29.08 29.04
C SER A 406 20.52 29.20 27.59
N SER A 407 19.46 28.48 27.25
CA SER A 407 18.87 28.48 25.90
C SER A 407 17.37 28.26 25.95
N VAL A 408 16.70 28.54 24.83
CA VAL A 408 15.32 28.11 24.59
C VAL A 408 15.41 26.90 23.67
N SER A 409 14.79 25.79 24.06
CA SER A 409 15.00 24.48 23.40
C SER A 409 14.58 24.44 21.93
N ASP A 410 13.62 25.26 21.51
CA ASP A 410 13.14 25.33 20.13
C ASP A 410 12.36 26.63 19.85
N LYS A 411 12.05 26.90 18.57
CA LYS A 411 11.38 28.12 18.10
C LYS A 411 9.96 28.35 18.66
N ASN A 412 9.30 27.30 19.16
CA ASN A 412 7.93 27.34 19.68
C ASN A 412 7.89 27.19 21.22
N SER A 413 9.03 26.98 21.88
CA SER A 413 9.10 26.84 23.33
C SER A 413 9.20 28.20 24.02
N ALA A 414 8.52 28.32 25.15
CA ALA A 414 8.60 29.49 26.03
C ALA A 414 9.35 29.18 27.34
N ARG A 415 10.11 28.08 27.36
CA ARG A 415 10.86 27.56 28.52
C ARG A 415 12.34 27.92 28.39
N LEU A 416 12.90 28.42 29.48
CA LEU A 416 14.35 28.60 29.62
C LEU A 416 14.97 27.29 30.13
N PHE A 417 15.86 26.72 29.34
CA PHE A 417 16.75 25.65 29.78
C PHE A 417 18.00 26.27 30.39
N ILE A 418 18.36 25.85 31.60
CA ILE A 418 19.56 26.31 32.31
C ILE A 418 20.50 25.11 32.42
N ASP A 419 21.66 25.21 31.80
CA ASP A 419 22.74 24.25 31.91
C ASP A 419 23.68 24.68 33.04
N THR A 420 23.71 23.90 34.11
CA THR A 420 24.55 24.17 35.28
C THR A 420 25.94 23.54 35.17
N SER A 421 26.28 22.87 34.07
CA SER A 421 27.56 22.15 33.91
C SER A 421 28.78 23.07 33.97
N ASN A 422 28.61 24.35 33.59
CA ASN A 422 29.65 25.38 33.64
C ASN A 422 29.65 26.21 34.93
N VAL A 423 28.71 25.96 35.85
CA VAL A 423 28.60 26.67 37.13
C VAL A 423 29.56 26.02 38.13
N ALA A 424 30.60 26.76 38.53
CA ALA A 424 31.61 26.34 39.51
C ALA A 424 31.12 26.41 40.95
N ILE A 425 30.01 27.10 41.23
CA ILE A 425 29.40 27.17 42.57
C ILE A 425 28.71 25.84 42.91
N SER A 426 29.31 25.08 43.82
CA SER A 426 28.79 23.76 44.27
C SER A 426 27.56 23.85 45.19
N THR A 427 27.38 24.96 45.90
CA THR A 427 26.19 25.27 46.70
C THR A 427 25.81 26.72 46.53
N PHE A 428 24.68 26.98 45.87
CA PHE A 428 24.13 28.31 45.68
C PHE A 428 23.06 28.61 46.73
N LYS A 429 22.86 29.90 47.00
CA LYS A 429 21.81 30.42 47.89
C LYS A 429 20.77 31.23 47.13
N GLN A 430 21.10 31.70 45.92
CA GLN A 430 20.21 32.52 45.12
C GLN A 430 20.47 32.31 43.62
N LEU A 431 19.40 32.43 42.82
CA LEU A 431 19.40 32.47 41.36
C LEU A 431 18.92 33.86 40.92
N SER A 432 19.62 34.47 39.97
CA SER A 432 19.13 35.68 39.29
C SER A 432 19.05 35.45 37.79
N LEU A 433 18.06 36.05 37.15
CA LEU A 433 17.92 36.08 35.70
C LEU A 433 17.30 37.41 35.29
N ASN A 434 17.72 37.93 34.15
CA ASN A 434 17.07 39.05 33.50
C ASN A 434 15.88 38.51 32.71
N LEU A 435 14.66 38.90 33.05
CA LEU A 435 13.44 38.37 32.41
C LEU A 435 13.17 39.00 31.03
N GLY A 436 13.93 40.02 30.62
CA GLY A 436 13.65 40.77 29.40
C GLY A 436 12.35 41.61 29.46
N ILE A 437 11.79 41.81 30.66
CA ILE A 437 10.61 42.64 30.92
C ILE A 437 10.90 43.69 31.99
N SER A 438 10.22 44.84 31.93
CA SER A 438 10.40 45.90 32.93
C SER A 438 9.81 45.52 34.28
N ALA A 439 10.40 46.06 35.36
CA ALA A 439 9.85 45.91 36.71
C ALA A 439 8.40 46.41 36.83
N SER A 440 8.02 47.43 36.05
CA SER A 440 6.63 47.91 36.00
C SER A 440 5.68 46.87 35.40
N SER A 441 6.05 46.23 34.29
CA SER A 441 5.26 45.16 33.66
C SER A 441 5.17 43.93 34.56
N LEU A 442 6.27 43.57 35.21
CA LEU A 442 6.31 42.49 36.20
C LEU A 442 5.37 42.77 37.38
N ARG A 443 5.39 44.00 37.91
CA ARG A 443 4.52 44.42 39.01
C ARG A 443 3.05 44.37 38.64
N SER A 444 2.68 44.82 37.44
CA SER A 444 1.31 44.78 36.93
C SER A 444 0.78 43.36 36.71
N LEU A 445 1.66 42.36 36.59
CA LEU A 445 1.27 40.94 36.54
C LEU A 445 0.93 40.38 37.93
N PHE A 446 1.60 40.87 38.97
CA PHE A 446 1.39 40.38 40.33
C PHE A 446 0.26 41.11 41.07
N ILE A 447 0.00 42.37 40.72
CA ILE A 447 -0.94 43.23 41.42
C ILE A 447 -1.83 43.93 40.39
N ASP A 448 -3.14 43.65 40.45
CA ASP A 448 -4.12 44.45 39.74
C ASP A 448 -4.34 45.76 40.50
N SER A 449 -3.63 46.80 40.07
CA SER A 449 -3.68 48.13 40.68
C SER A 449 -5.00 48.88 40.44
N SER A 450 -5.91 48.33 39.62
CA SER A 450 -7.23 48.91 39.38
C SER A 450 -8.27 48.55 40.45
N LEU A 451 -7.96 47.58 41.31
CA LEU A 451 -8.83 47.11 42.39
C LEU A 451 -8.28 47.57 43.76
N SER A 452 -9.15 48.12 44.62
CA SER A 452 -8.77 48.47 46.00
C SER A 452 -8.61 47.21 46.86
N ASN A 453 -7.62 47.21 47.76
CA ASN A 453 -7.32 46.14 48.73
C ASN A 453 -6.97 44.76 48.12
N ASN A 454 -6.42 44.72 46.90
CA ASN A 454 -5.90 43.48 46.34
C ASN A 454 -4.41 43.33 46.69
N ASP A 455 -4.12 42.74 47.85
CA ASP A 455 -2.78 42.25 48.19
C ASP A 455 -2.51 40.99 47.34
N GLY A 456 -2.23 41.20 46.06
CA GLY A 456 -2.24 40.17 45.02
C GLY A 456 -1.51 38.88 45.41
N THR A 457 -2.18 37.75 45.22
CA THR A 457 -1.60 36.40 45.38
C THR A 457 -1.53 35.72 44.02
N ASN A 458 -0.66 36.22 43.13
CA ASN A 458 -0.30 35.48 41.92
C ASN A 458 0.95 34.64 42.20
N TRP A 459 0.78 33.32 42.05
CA TRP A 459 1.80 32.32 42.36
C TRP A 459 2.73 32.18 41.16
N ILE A 460 4.03 32.40 41.35
CA ILE A 460 5.04 31.98 40.38
C ILE A 460 5.02 30.45 40.38
N ASN A 461 4.47 29.86 39.32
CA ASN A 461 4.53 28.41 39.13
C ASN A 461 5.85 28.09 38.43
N TYR A 462 6.85 27.62 39.17
CA TYR A 462 8.13 27.16 38.63
C TYR A 462 8.25 25.64 38.85
N ASP A 463 8.51 24.91 37.77
CA ASP A 463 8.83 23.48 37.79
C ASP A 463 10.36 23.36 37.69
N LEU A 464 11.03 23.21 38.85
CA LEU A 464 12.44 22.83 38.92
C LEU A 464 12.50 21.30 38.88
N ARG A 465 12.96 20.74 37.75
CA ARG A 465 13.23 19.29 37.62
C ARG A 465 14.72 19.00 37.66
#